data_AF-A0A819ALV6-F1
#
_entry.id   AF-A0A819ALV6-F1
#
_cell.length_a   1.000
_cell.length_b   1.000
_cell.length_c   1.000
_cell.angle_alpha   90.00
_cell.angle_beta   90.00
_cell.angle_gamma   90.00
#
_symmetry.space_group_name_H-M   'P 1'
#
loop_
_entity.id
_entity.type
_entity.pdbx_description
1 polymer ?
#
loop_
_entity_poly.entity_id
_entity_poly.type
_entity_poly.pdbx_seq_one_letter_code
_entity_poly.pdbx_strand_id
1 'polypeptide(L)'
;MPPVSKRLRHTVAFNTRRSKESLVSKRSEDYSYEQQKEEFTTLFKLDDQIDHIDFQNDSIINDISDLFSYCNTQINTRFLSTLVYMSLRRFGHTRRVVDSFLTTIGGLTAKTCQKWTNLLVHNDFDDFIEDGRGGKQCDSFWDLHTDLEMEAKDFAFQECSKKEATFTAETLAKFIDERFYDLNNLKKAEDKLIRSIESCRLDLRRFGCKYTENKARPYFLGHEREDVVQHREQFVTYFMEHKDHFYTITEGEQPKWVKPTGHPIVLLCHDESTYKSGEISAKRWIVEDNAPFYNKGRGRSIMASEFLVMHDSGPFFSLNDKEFKRASNKYPDLNNDSNITYETQTASATMNIGGNNYFDNETILKQFERLFQLLYFKVAYKDHDFVCLVDNARTHTAAEYSVNDFAMKPGGRCPVDAIEYVDDQNVKVTIECYDDDGESKGLLKLAEELNLHIPQNCKLLELKEIVSEHAAFKNVSET
;
A
#
# COMPACT_ATOMS: atom_id res chain seq x y z
N MET A 1 -70.67 -8.42 -8.85
CA MET A 1 -70.15 -8.70 -7.50
C MET A 1 -69.57 -7.40 -6.94
N PRO A 2 -69.97 -6.97 -5.74
CA PRO A 2 -69.67 -5.64 -5.21
C PRO A 2 -68.24 -5.55 -4.63
N PRO A 3 -67.66 -4.34 -4.52
CA PRO A 3 -66.30 -4.14 -4.05
C PRO A 3 -66.19 -4.27 -2.52
N VAL A 4 -65.12 -4.93 -2.10
CA VAL A 4 -64.76 -5.21 -0.70
C VAL A 4 -64.37 -3.94 0.04
N SER A 5 -64.89 -3.86 1.27
CA SER A 5 -64.95 -2.70 2.16
C SER A 5 -63.59 -2.13 2.60
N LYS A 6 -63.50 -0.80 2.63
CA LYS A 6 -62.54 -0.04 3.45
C LYS A 6 -62.71 -0.42 4.92
N ARG A 7 -61.67 -0.99 5.54
CA ARG A 7 -61.58 -1.15 7.00
C ARG A 7 -61.34 0.20 7.63
N LEU A 8 -62.34 0.69 8.37
CA LEU A 8 -62.21 1.74 9.37
C LEU A 8 -61.17 1.32 10.41
N ARG A 9 -60.23 2.22 10.75
CA ARG A 9 -59.56 2.19 12.06
C ARG A 9 -60.13 3.33 12.90
N HIS A 10 -60.61 2.95 14.07
CA HIS A 10 -61.27 3.80 15.06
C HIS A 10 -60.32 4.88 15.59
N THR A 11 -60.70 6.14 15.43
CA THR A 11 -60.18 7.27 16.22
C THR A 11 -61.04 7.38 17.48
N VAL A 12 -60.51 6.92 18.61
CA VAL A 12 -61.08 7.25 19.93
C VAL A 12 -60.52 8.62 20.33
N ALA A 13 -61.35 9.65 20.16
CA ALA A 13 -61.06 10.98 20.66
C ALA A 13 -61.22 10.98 22.19
N PHE A 14 -60.09 10.98 22.92
CA PHE A 14 -60.08 11.41 24.31
C PHE A 14 -59.98 12.93 24.37
N ASN A 15 -61.15 13.57 24.45
CA ASN A 15 -61.27 14.96 24.84
C ASN A 15 -60.94 15.09 26.34
N THR A 16 -59.74 15.57 26.65
CA THR A 16 -59.47 16.14 27.97
C THR A 16 -59.39 17.65 27.82
N ARG A 17 -60.52 18.31 28.04
CA ARG A 17 -60.59 19.75 28.32
C ARG A 17 -59.72 20.03 29.56
N ARG A 18 -58.55 20.63 29.37
CA ARG A 18 -57.93 21.49 30.40
C ARG A 18 -57.98 22.93 29.92
N SER A 19 -58.54 23.76 30.79
CA SER A 19 -58.92 25.15 30.67
C SER A 19 -57.83 26.06 30.09
N LYS A 20 -58.24 26.92 29.15
CA LYS A 20 -57.48 28.04 28.57
C LYS A 20 -57.17 29.20 29.55
N GLU A 21 -57.33 29.01 30.85
CA GLU A 21 -57.31 30.10 31.84
C GLU A 21 -56.06 30.14 32.74
N SER A 22 -55.07 29.26 32.57
CA SER A 22 -53.86 29.28 33.44
C SER A 22 -52.55 29.68 32.75
N LEU A 23 -52.58 30.20 31.51
CA LEU A 23 -51.36 30.58 30.77
C LEU A 23 -51.29 32.08 30.40
N VAL A 24 -52.07 32.94 31.08
CA VAL A 24 -52.00 34.40 30.91
C VAL A 24 -51.08 35.08 31.95
N SER A 25 -50.53 34.34 32.93
CA SER A 25 -49.59 34.92 33.91
C SER A 25 -48.29 34.14 34.00
N LYS A 26 -47.39 34.40 33.04
CA LYS A 26 -45.92 34.45 33.20
C LYS A 26 -45.31 34.70 31.82
N ARG A 27 -45.55 35.91 31.33
CA ARG A 27 -44.87 36.49 30.18
C ARG A 27 -44.17 37.75 30.68
N SER A 28 -43.07 37.55 31.39
CA SER A 28 -42.08 38.59 31.69
C SER A 28 -40.89 37.93 32.36
N GLU A 29 -39.92 37.54 31.56
CA GLU A 29 -38.51 37.58 31.92
C GLU A 29 -37.77 37.46 30.59
N ASP A 30 -37.49 38.63 30.00
CA ASP A 30 -36.54 38.75 28.90
C ASP A 30 -35.18 38.33 29.43
N TYR A 31 -34.88 37.03 29.33
CA TYR A 31 -33.55 36.49 29.55
C TYR A 31 -32.63 37.04 28.46
N SER A 32 -31.73 37.95 28.85
CA SER A 32 -30.81 38.64 27.96
C SER A 32 -29.87 37.66 27.25
N TYR A 33 -29.62 37.93 25.97
CA TYR A 33 -28.69 37.17 25.11
C TYR A 33 -27.28 37.03 25.72
N GLU A 34 -26.89 37.95 26.61
CA GLU A 34 -25.59 37.90 27.29
C GLU A 34 -25.55 36.89 28.44
N GLN A 35 -26.66 36.67 29.15
CA GLN A 35 -26.72 35.67 30.23
C GLN A 35 -26.61 34.24 29.69
N GLN A 36 -27.16 33.97 28.50
CA GLN A 36 -26.97 32.69 27.80
C GLN A 36 -25.52 32.44 27.37
N LYS A 37 -24.72 33.50 27.20
CA LYS A 37 -23.33 33.40 26.74
C LYS A 37 -22.38 33.07 27.90
N GLU A 38 -22.64 33.62 29.09
CA GLU A 38 -21.84 33.37 30.30
C GLU A 38 -22.06 31.98 30.89
N GLU A 39 -23.31 31.50 30.97
CA GLU A 39 -23.65 30.16 31.50
C GLU A 39 -23.13 29.02 30.61
N PHE A 40 -23.14 29.21 29.28
CA PHE A 40 -22.64 28.19 28.34
C PHE A 40 -21.12 28.07 28.33
N THR A 41 -20.42 29.16 28.68
CA THR A 41 -18.94 29.22 28.71
C THR A 41 -18.38 28.60 30.01
N THR A 42 -19.17 28.58 31.09
CA THR A 42 -18.75 28.04 32.38
C THR A 42 -18.89 26.52 32.50
N LEU A 43 -19.81 25.89 31.75
CA LEU A 43 -20.10 24.45 31.86
C LEU A 43 -19.09 23.51 31.19
N PHE A 44 -18.16 23.99 30.37
CA PHE A 44 -17.32 23.12 29.51
C PHE A 44 -15.84 23.49 29.43
N LYS A 45 -15.22 23.97 30.52
CA LYS A 45 -13.75 24.07 30.59
C LYS A 45 -13.15 22.69 30.88
N LEU A 46 -12.46 22.11 29.90
CA LEU A 46 -11.53 21.00 30.08
C LEU A 46 -10.32 21.21 29.17
N ASP A 47 -9.17 20.70 29.62
CA ASP A 47 -7.81 20.99 29.17
C ASP A 47 -7.60 21.16 27.66
N ASP A 48 -6.85 22.21 27.34
CA ASP A 48 -6.32 22.55 26.02
C ASP A 48 -5.28 21.52 25.59
N GLN A 49 -5.69 20.49 24.86
CA GLN A 49 -4.90 19.80 23.82
C GLN A 49 -5.76 18.72 23.15
N ILE A 50 -6.61 19.17 22.23
CA ILE A 50 -7.23 18.27 21.24
C ILE A 50 -6.83 18.81 19.88
N ASP A 51 -6.06 18.00 19.15
CA ASP A 51 -5.61 18.32 17.80
C ASP A 51 -6.80 18.76 16.93
N HIS A 52 -6.61 19.87 16.24
CA HIS A 52 -7.65 20.47 15.42
C HIS A 52 -8.02 19.47 14.30
N ILE A 53 -9.22 18.88 14.37
CA ILE A 53 -9.73 18.00 13.30
C ILE A 53 -9.77 18.81 12.01
N ASP A 54 -8.98 18.39 11.02
CA ASP A 54 -8.92 19.03 9.71
C ASP A 54 -10.06 18.51 8.82
N PHE A 55 -11.10 19.33 8.68
CA PHE A 55 -12.24 19.10 7.80
C PHE A 55 -11.95 19.47 6.32
N GLN A 56 -10.69 19.54 5.89
CA GLN A 56 -10.35 19.76 4.48
C GLN A 56 -10.08 18.46 3.71
N ASN A 57 -10.03 17.30 4.38
CA ASN A 57 -9.90 16.02 3.69
C ASN A 57 -11.26 15.53 3.17
N ASP A 58 -11.54 15.84 1.90
CA ASP A 58 -12.78 15.50 1.20
C ASP A 58 -13.13 14.00 1.27
N SER A 59 -12.15 13.09 1.33
CA SER A 59 -12.42 11.65 1.42
C SER A 59 -13.07 11.28 2.76
N ILE A 60 -12.56 11.82 3.87
CA ILE A 60 -13.07 11.51 5.21
C ILE A 60 -14.46 12.10 5.40
N ILE A 61 -14.67 13.32 4.88
CA ILE A 61 -15.97 13.98 4.95
C ILE A 61 -17.03 13.21 4.17
N ASN A 62 -16.69 12.68 2.99
CA ASN A 62 -17.61 11.86 2.23
C ASN A 62 -17.99 10.58 2.98
N ASP A 63 -17.04 9.93 3.66
CA ASP A 63 -17.33 8.76 4.50
C ASP A 63 -18.25 9.10 5.69
N ILE A 64 -18.01 10.25 6.34
CA ILE A 64 -18.86 10.71 7.44
C ILE A 64 -20.25 11.10 6.93
N SER A 65 -20.35 11.74 5.77
CA SER A 65 -21.62 12.10 5.12
C SER A 65 -22.42 10.86 4.74
N ASP A 66 -21.75 9.84 4.19
CA ASP A 66 -22.36 8.55 3.88
C ASP A 66 -22.90 7.90 5.17
N LEU A 67 -22.10 7.87 6.24
CA LEU A 67 -22.50 7.29 7.53
C LEU A 67 -23.65 8.07 8.17
N PHE A 68 -23.59 9.40 8.12
CA PHE A 68 -24.65 10.28 8.62
C PHE A 68 -25.97 10.00 7.89
N SER A 69 -25.93 9.93 6.56
CA SER A 69 -27.09 9.63 5.72
C SER A 69 -27.63 8.23 5.99
N TYR A 70 -26.75 7.24 6.20
CA TYR A 70 -27.13 5.89 6.59
C TYR A 70 -27.85 5.86 7.94
N CYS A 71 -27.27 6.47 8.99
CA CYS A 71 -27.90 6.59 10.31
C CYS A 71 -29.24 7.34 10.26
N ASN A 72 -29.34 8.36 9.41
CA ASN A 72 -30.56 9.14 9.21
C ASN A 72 -31.75 8.32 8.66
N THR A 73 -31.51 7.12 8.12
CA THR A 73 -32.59 6.21 7.70
C THR A 73 -33.28 5.53 8.87
N GLN A 74 -32.62 5.46 10.03
CA GLN A 74 -33.10 4.79 11.24
C GLN A 74 -33.45 5.79 12.34
N ILE A 75 -32.83 6.98 12.31
CA ILE A 75 -32.91 7.99 13.38
C ILE A 75 -33.24 9.35 12.76
N ASN A 76 -34.06 10.16 13.43
CA ASN A 76 -34.43 11.50 12.97
C ASN A 76 -33.17 12.39 12.79
N THR A 77 -33.07 13.10 11.65
CA THR A 77 -31.99 14.06 11.35
C THR A 77 -31.77 15.05 12.49
N ARG A 78 -32.85 15.48 13.15
CA ARG A 78 -32.81 16.34 14.33
C ARG A 78 -31.91 15.77 15.41
N PHE A 79 -32.09 14.50 15.76
CA PHE A 79 -31.35 13.85 16.83
C PHE A 79 -29.86 13.75 16.45
N LEU A 80 -29.59 13.23 15.26
CA LEU A 80 -28.24 13.00 14.78
C LEU A 80 -27.46 14.31 14.59
N SER A 81 -28.07 15.33 13.96
CA SER A 81 -27.44 16.65 13.81
C SER A 81 -27.21 17.36 15.15
N THR A 82 -28.12 17.20 16.12
CA THR A 82 -27.96 17.80 17.46
C THR A 82 -26.82 17.15 18.22
N LEU A 83 -26.70 15.81 18.17
CA LEU A 83 -25.56 15.10 18.76
C LEU A 83 -24.22 15.49 18.13
N VAL A 84 -24.13 15.48 16.79
CA VAL A 84 -22.91 15.89 16.08
C VAL A 84 -22.54 17.34 16.42
N TYR A 85 -23.53 18.24 16.46
CA TYR A 85 -23.33 19.63 16.89
C TYR A 85 -22.75 19.71 18.31
N MET A 86 -23.36 19.01 19.29
CA MET A 86 -22.92 19.03 20.68
C MET A 86 -21.49 18.50 20.83
N SER A 87 -21.16 17.39 20.16
CA SER A 87 -19.81 16.81 20.17
C SER A 87 -18.78 17.78 19.59
N LEU A 88 -19.04 18.37 18.42
CA LEU A 88 -18.08 19.30 17.82
C LEU A 88 -17.90 20.58 18.63
N ARG A 89 -18.98 21.08 19.26
CA ARG A 89 -18.89 22.21 20.19
C ARG A 89 -18.14 21.84 21.47
N ARG A 90 -18.25 20.60 21.94
CA ARG A 90 -17.48 20.07 23.08
C ARG A 90 -15.98 19.99 22.79
N PHE A 91 -15.61 19.69 21.55
CA PHE A 91 -14.22 19.69 21.08
C PHE A 91 -13.69 21.10 20.72
N GLY A 92 -14.38 22.17 21.09
CA GLY A 92 -13.89 23.54 20.92
C GLY A 92 -14.05 24.11 19.51
N HIS A 93 -14.70 23.41 18.57
CA HIS A 93 -14.87 23.93 17.22
C HIS A 93 -15.82 25.15 17.19
N THR A 94 -15.45 26.14 16.36
CA THR A 94 -16.26 27.35 16.19
C THR A 94 -17.60 27.03 15.53
N ARG A 95 -18.63 27.82 15.85
CA ARG A 95 -19.97 27.65 15.25
C ARG A 95 -19.96 27.68 13.72
N ARG A 96 -19.09 28.48 13.10
CA ARG A 96 -18.97 28.57 11.64
C ARG A 96 -18.42 27.28 11.04
N VAL A 97 -17.40 26.70 11.66
CA VAL A 97 -16.83 25.40 11.24
C VAL A 97 -17.88 24.30 11.38
N VAL A 98 -18.59 24.26 12.52
CA VAL A 98 -19.65 23.27 12.75
C VAL A 98 -20.81 23.43 11.77
N ASP A 99 -21.23 24.66 11.46
CA ASP A 99 -22.31 24.92 10.49
C ASP A 99 -21.92 24.47 9.08
N SER A 100 -20.68 24.77 8.67
CA SER A 100 -20.12 24.30 7.40
C SER A 100 -20.10 22.77 7.35
N PHE A 101 -19.56 22.13 8.38
CA PHE A 101 -19.47 20.67 8.46
C PHE A 101 -20.84 19.99 8.43
N LEU A 102 -21.78 20.45 9.26
CA LEU A 102 -23.15 19.92 9.31
C LEU A 102 -23.84 20.08 7.96
N THR A 103 -23.66 21.22 7.29
CA THR A 103 -24.24 21.45 5.95
C THR A 103 -23.65 20.48 4.93
N THR A 104 -22.33 20.27 4.97
CA THR A 104 -21.65 19.34 4.05
C THR A 104 -22.11 17.89 4.21
N ILE A 105 -22.42 17.45 5.43
CA ILE A 105 -22.93 16.09 5.69
C ILE A 105 -24.46 15.95 5.57
N GLY A 106 -25.16 17.00 5.13
CA GLY A 106 -26.63 16.99 5.00
C GLY A 106 -27.40 17.08 6.32
N GLY A 107 -26.76 17.56 7.39
CA GLY A 107 -27.37 17.82 8.69
C GLY A 107 -28.10 19.17 8.80
N LEU A 108 -28.72 19.41 9.94
CA LEU A 108 -29.34 20.69 10.27
C LEU A 108 -28.29 21.78 10.50
N THR A 109 -28.66 23.04 10.24
CA THR A 109 -27.78 24.19 10.52
C THR A 109 -27.42 24.27 12.00
N ALA A 110 -26.22 24.77 12.31
CA ALA A 110 -25.74 24.97 13.67
C ALA A 110 -26.69 25.83 14.51
N LYS A 111 -27.43 26.77 13.89
CA LYS A 111 -28.48 27.54 14.57
C LYS A 111 -29.66 26.68 14.99
N THR A 112 -30.08 25.76 14.13
CA THR A 112 -31.18 24.85 14.42
C THR A 112 -30.75 23.82 15.46
N CYS A 113 -29.56 23.24 15.33
CA CYS A 113 -29.00 22.34 16.35
C CYS A 113 -28.81 23.01 17.70
N GLN A 114 -28.39 24.28 17.75
CA GLN A 114 -28.30 25.03 19.02
C GLN A 114 -29.67 25.15 19.70
N LYS A 115 -30.72 25.48 18.94
CA LYS A 115 -32.08 25.54 19.47
C LYS A 115 -32.48 24.19 20.08
N TRP A 116 -32.25 23.10 19.35
CA TRP A 116 -32.57 21.76 19.81
C TRP A 116 -31.69 21.28 20.97
N THR A 117 -30.43 21.68 21.01
CA THR A 117 -29.52 21.42 22.14
C THR A 117 -30.05 22.09 23.40
N ASN A 118 -30.46 23.36 23.31
CA ASN A 118 -31.02 24.07 24.46
C ASN A 118 -32.33 23.44 24.94
N LEU A 119 -33.16 22.94 24.02
CA LEU A 119 -34.36 22.17 24.38
C LEU A 119 -33.99 20.84 25.06
N LEU A 120 -33.02 20.10 24.51
CA LEU A 120 -32.55 18.82 25.05
C LEU A 120 -31.91 18.95 26.44
N VAL A 121 -31.17 20.04 26.70
CA VAL A 121 -30.43 20.25 27.95
C VAL A 121 -31.28 20.93 29.03
N HIS A 122 -32.19 21.84 28.65
CA HIS A 122 -32.89 22.71 29.59
C HIS A 122 -34.43 22.55 29.63
N ASN A 123 -35.04 21.75 28.75
CA ASN A 123 -36.49 21.52 28.71
C ASN A 123 -36.84 20.01 28.70
N ASP A 124 -38.13 19.71 28.63
CA ASP A 124 -38.67 18.35 28.63
C ASP A 124 -38.21 17.58 27.39
N PHE A 125 -37.61 16.41 27.59
CA PHE A 125 -37.10 15.52 26.54
C PHE A 125 -38.22 15.12 25.56
N ASP A 126 -39.46 15.10 26.05
CA ASP A 126 -40.65 14.79 25.28
C ASP A 126 -40.86 15.78 24.12
N ASP A 127 -40.64 17.09 24.31
CA ASP A 127 -40.74 18.10 23.24
C ASP A 127 -39.63 17.98 22.18
N PHE A 128 -38.49 17.41 22.56
CA PHE A 128 -37.39 17.15 21.64
C PHE A 128 -37.67 15.92 20.75
N ILE A 129 -38.30 14.88 21.33
CA ILE A 129 -38.68 13.64 20.67
C ILE A 129 -39.96 13.78 19.84
N GLU A 130 -40.95 14.52 20.32
CA GLU A 130 -42.23 14.73 19.64
C GLU A 130 -42.07 15.72 18.47
N ASP A 131 -41.69 15.20 17.31
CA ASP A 131 -41.94 15.90 16.06
C ASP A 131 -43.41 15.71 15.69
N GLY A 132 -44.28 16.61 16.15
CA GLY A 132 -45.72 16.64 15.82
C GLY A 132 -46.05 16.74 14.32
N ARG A 133 -45.04 16.66 13.45
CA ARG A 133 -45.14 16.45 12.02
C ARG A 133 -44.98 14.95 11.78
N GLY A 134 -46.09 14.25 11.63
CA GLY A 134 -46.07 12.87 11.11
C GLY A 134 -45.40 12.85 9.74
N GLY A 135 -44.11 12.55 9.71
CA GLY A 135 -43.36 12.36 8.49
C GLY A 135 -44.00 11.20 7.74
N LYS A 136 -44.47 11.45 6.52
CA LYS A 136 -44.89 10.36 5.63
C LYS A 136 -43.60 9.58 5.32
N GLN A 137 -43.43 8.40 5.91
CA GLN A 137 -42.42 7.46 5.42
C GLN A 137 -42.84 7.13 3.98
N CYS A 138 -42.10 7.68 3.02
CA CYS A 138 -42.22 7.24 1.64
C CYS A 138 -41.50 5.90 1.53
N ASP A 139 -42.11 4.97 0.79
CA ASP A 139 -41.49 3.69 0.46
C ASP A 139 -40.09 3.97 -0.15
N SER A 140 -39.10 3.21 0.30
CA SER A 140 -37.75 3.31 -0.22
C SER A 140 -37.72 2.91 -1.70
N PHE A 141 -36.70 3.33 -2.44
CA PHE A 141 -36.54 2.92 -3.85
C PHE A 141 -36.59 1.38 -4.01
N TRP A 142 -35.99 0.66 -3.05
CA TRP A 142 -35.95 -0.80 -3.08
C TRP A 142 -37.28 -1.43 -2.66
N ASP A 143 -38.07 -0.76 -1.82
CA ASP A 143 -39.42 -1.21 -1.44
C ASP A 143 -40.35 -1.27 -2.67
N LEU A 144 -40.09 -0.42 -3.67
CA LEU A 144 -40.81 -0.39 -4.95
C LEU A 144 -40.20 -1.31 -6.02
N HIS A 145 -38.94 -1.72 -5.85
CA HIS A 145 -38.15 -2.42 -6.87
C HIS A 145 -37.30 -3.56 -6.25
N THR A 146 -37.94 -4.49 -5.55
CA THR A 146 -37.27 -5.58 -4.82
C THR A 146 -36.48 -6.52 -5.73
N ASP A 147 -36.96 -6.79 -6.95
CA ASP A 147 -36.26 -7.65 -7.91
C ASP A 147 -34.96 -7.00 -8.40
N LEU A 148 -35.00 -5.68 -8.62
CA LEU A 148 -33.83 -4.90 -9.00
C LEU A 148 -32.81 -4.82 -7.84
N GLU A 149 -33.27 -4.83 -6.58
CA GLU A 149 -32.38 -4.86 -5.41
C GLU A 149 -31.53 -6.13 -5.40
N MET A 150 -32.16 -7.29 -5.64
CA MET A 150 -31.45 -8.57 -5.69
C MET A 150 -30.41 -8.59 -6.81
N GLU A 151 -30.78 -8.19 -8.03
CA GLU A 151 -29.84 -8.12 -9.16
C GLU A 151 -28.69 -7.13 -8.91
N ALA A 152 -28.96 -5.97 -8.32
CA ALA A 152 -27.96 -4.96 -7.99
C ALA A 152 -26.97 -5.45 -6.93
N LYS A 153 -27.46 -6.19 -5.92
CA LYS A 153 -26.63 -6.78 -4.88
C LYS A 153 -25.72 -7.87 -5.43
N ASP A 154 -26.27 -8.78 -6.25
CA ASP A 154 -25.49 -9.85 -6.87
C ASP A 154 -24.41 -9.29 -7.81
N PHE A 155 -24.76 -8.28 -8.61
CA PHE A 155 -23.80 -7.57 -9.46
C PHE A 155 -22.67 -6.94 -8.63
N ALA A 156 -23.00 -6.20 -7.57
CA ALA A 156 -22.00 -5.59 -6.71
C ALA A 156 -21.05 -6.62 -6.08
N PHE A 157 -21.58 -7.77 -5.65
CA PHE A 157 -20.78 -8.83 -5.05
C PHE A 157 -19.84 -9.49 -6.05
N GLN A 158 -20.31 -9.74 -7.27
CA GLN A 158 -19.47 -10.25 -8.35
C GLN A 158 -18.36 -9.28 -8.71
N GLU A 159 -18.68 -7.98 -8.89
CA GLU A 159 -17.69 -6.96 -9.24
C GLU A 159 -16.67 -6.71 -8.12
N CYS A 160 -17.08 -6.71 -6.85
CA CYS A 160 -16.17 -6.59 -5.71
C CYS A 160 -15.18 -7.78 -5.60
N SER A 161 -15.57 -8.94 -6.12
CA SER A 161 -14.75 -10.17 -6.09
C SER A 161 -13.76 -10.28 -7.26
N LYS A 162 -13.79 -9.34 -8.22
CA LYS A 162 -12.90 -9.34 -9.37
C LYS A 162 -11.49 -8.83 -9.05
N LYS A 163 -10.48 -9.39 -9.73
CA LYS A 163 -9.06 -9.04 -9.54
C LYS A 163 -8.67 -7.70 -10.20
N GLU A 164 -9.47 -7.23 -11.14
CA GLU A 164 -9.24 -6.00 -11.92
C GLU A 164 -9.50 -4.74 -11.08
N ALA A 165 -10.31 -4.83 -10.04
CA ALA A 165 -10.58 -3.74 -9.08
C ALA A 165 -11.06 -2.41 -9.69
N THR A 166 -11.80 -2.45 -10.81
CA THR A 166 -12.33 -1.26 -11.50
C THR A 166 -13.72 -0.84 -11.02
N PHE A 167 -14.29 -1.56 -10.06
CA PHE A 167 -15.67 -1.35 -9.61
C PHE A 167 -15.84 -0.07 -8.80
N THR A 168 -16.84 0.72 -9.15
CA THR A 168 -17.19 1.98 -8.48
C THR A 168 -18.68 2.07 -8.23
N ALA A 169 -19.11 3.02 -7.39
CA ALA A 169 -20.53 3.32 -7.23
C ALA A 169 -21.19 3.85 -8.51
N GLU A 170 -20.41 4.48 -9.40
CA GLU A 170 -20.88 4.88 -10.74
C GLU A 170 -21.19 3.65 -11.59
N THR A 171 -20.34 2.61 -11.52
CA THR A 171 -20.59 1.33 -12.19
C THR A 171 -21.91 0.71 -11.74
N LEU A 172 -22.18 0.71 -10.42
CA LEU A 172 -23.45 0.24 -9.88
C LEU A 172 -24.63 1.10 -10.34
N ALA A 173 -24.49 2.43 -10.34
CA ALA A 173 -25.54 3.34 -10.78
C ALA A 173 -25.95 3.11 -12.24
N LYS A 174 -24.96 2.91 -13.13
CA LYS A 174 -25.20 2.59 -14.54
C LYS A 174 -25.89 1.24 -14.71
N PHE A 175 -25.45 0.22 -13.98
CA PHE A 175 -26.11 -1.09 -13.99
C PHE A 175 -27.58 -1.00 -13.56
N ILE A 176 -27.87 -0.33 -12.44
CA ILE A 176 -29.23 -0.16 -11.93
C ILE A 176 -30.11 0.58 -12.93
N ASP A 177 -29.55 1.62 -13.58
CA ASP A 177 -30.26 2.40 -14.60
C ASP A 177 -30.66 1.54 -15.80
N GLU A 178 -29.71 0.82 -16.40
CA GLU A 178 -29.97 -0.08 -17.52
C GLU A 178 -31.02 -1.14 -17.17
N ARG A 179 -30.84 -1.83 -16.03
CA ARG A 179 -31.75 -2.89 -15.59
C ARG A 179 -33.14 -2.37 -15.23
N PHE A 180 -33.26 -1.17 -14.68
CA PHE A 180 -34.56 -0.55 -14.40
C PHE A 180 -35.39 -0.37 -15.69
N TYR A 181 -34.78 0.18 -16.74
CA TYR A 181 -35.48 0.40 -18.01
C TYR A 181 -35.83 -0.92 -18.71
N ASP A 182 -34.94 -1.91 -18.65
CA ASP A 182 -35.18 -3.26 -19.19
C ASP A 182 -36.38 -3.95 -18.51
N LEU A 183 -36.38 -4.00 -17.18
CA LEU A 183 -37.42 -4.68 -16.39
C LEU A 183 -38.80 -4.03 -16.57
N ASN A 184 -38.84 -2.71 -16.75
CA ASN A 184 -40.08 -1.97 -16.96
C ASN A 184 -40.47 -1.82 -18.44
N ASN A 185 -39.65 -2.32 -19.37
CA ASN A 185 -39.81 -2.16 -20.82
C ASN A 185 -40.01 -0.68 -21.24
N LEU A 186 -39.23 0.21 -20.61
CA LEU A 186 -39.28 1.65 -20.81
C LEU A 186 -38.09 2.10 -21.65
N LYS A 187 -38.25 3.19 -22.42
CA LYS A 187 -37.14 3.85 -23.11
C LYS A 187 -36.65 5.03 -22.29
N LYS A 188 -35.33 5.10 -22.07
CA LYS A 188 -34.68 6.22 -21.40
C LYS A 188 -34.85 7.49 -22.25
N ALA A 189 -35.44 8.53 -21.64
CA ALA A 189 -35.74 9.80 -22.32
C ALA A 189 -34.73 10.91 -21.98
N GLU A 190 -34.12 10.85 -20.80
CA GLU A 190 -33.14 11.82 -20.29
C GLU A 190 -31.86 11.08 -19.89
N ASP A 191 -30.71 11.76 -19.94
CA ASP A 191 -29.42 11.18 -19.54
C ASP A 191 -29.21 11.11 -18.01
N LYS A 192 -30.28 11.25 -17.24
CA LYS A 192 -30.23 11.20 -15.79
C LYS A 192 -30.33 9.75 -15.32
N LEU A 193 -29.45 9.36 -14.39
CA LEU A 193 -29.52 8.07 -13.73
C LEU A 193 -30.77 7.98 -12.86
N ILE A 194 -31.48 6.84 -12.91
CA ILE A 194 -32.63 6.55 -12.06
C ILE A 194 -32.26 6.58 -10.57
N ARG A 195 -31.02 6.21 -10.27
CA ARG A 195 -30.44 6.19 -8.93
C ARG A 195 -29.07 6.87 -8.95
N SER A 196 -28.88 7.87 -8.10
CA SER A 196 -27.66 8.67 -8.11
C SER A 196 -26.43 7.87 -7.66
N ILE A 197 -25.24 8.33 -8.02
CA ILE A 197 -23.97 7.72 -7.62
C ILE A 197 -23.84 7.72 -6.09
N GLU A 198 -24.26 8.80 -5.43
CA GLU A 198 -24.25 8.95 -3.97
C GLU A 198 -25.20 7.94 -3.31
N SER A 199 -26.39 7.73 -3.89
CA SER A 199 -27.34 6.72 -3.41
C SER A 199 -26.73 5.31 -3.55
N CYS A 200 -26.07 5.03 -4.67
CA CYS A 200 -25.40 3.74 -4.89
C CYS A 200 -24.23 3.51 -3.94
N ARG A 201 -23.49 4.55 -3.51
CA ARG A 201 -22.48 4.43 -2.44
C ARG A 201 -23.12 3.98 -1.12
N LEU A 202 -24.29 4.52 -0.77
CA LEU A 202 -25.03 4.10 0.42
C LEU A 202 -25.55 2.67 0.28
N ASP A 203 -26.00 2.27 -0.91
CA ASP A 203 -26.46 0.89 -1.15
C ASP A 203 -25.32 -0.10 -1.01
N LEU A 204 -24.13 0.20 -1.51
CA LEU A 204 -22.96 -0.66 -1.32
C LEU A 204 -22.70 -0.91 0.17
N ARG A 205 -22.80 0.11 1.02
CA ARG A 205 -22.69 -0.06 2.48
C ARG A 205 -23.85 -0.91 3.04
N ARG A 206 -25.08 -0.70 2.57
CA ARG A 206 -26.26 -1.52 2.95
C ARG A 206 -26.10 -2.99 2.56
N PHE A 207 -25.50 -3.26 1.42
CA PHE A 207 -25.22 -4.59 0.92
C PHE A 207 -24.08 -5.28 1.70
N GLY A 208 -23.37 -4.55 2.57
CA GLY A 208 -22.26 -5.07 3.37
C GLY A 208 -20.88 -4.78 2.79
N CYS A 209 -20.80 -4.04 1.68
CA CYS A 209 -19.53 -3.63 1.09
C CYS A 209 -18.84 -2.54 1.93
N LYS A 210 -17.52 -2.58 2.01
CA LYS A 210 -16.69 -1.57 2.68
C LYS A 210 -15.74 -0.94 1.69
N TYR A 211 -15.61 0.39 1.72
CA TYR A 211 -14.61 1.11 0.93
C TYR A 211 -13.31 1.19 1.73
N THR A 212 -12.40 0.24 1.52
CA THR A 212 -11.17 0.10 2.32
C THR A 212 -9.99 -0.38 1.48
N GLU A 213 -8.79 -0.25 2.05
CA GLU A 213 -7.56 -0.81 1.49
C GLU A 213 -7.52 -2.33 1.68
N ASN A 214 -7.00 -3.04 0.67
CA ASN A 214 -6.75 -4.47 0.83
C ASN A 214 -5.49 -4.67 1.68
N LYS A 215 -5.66 -5.24 2.87
CA LYS A 215 -4.57 -5.60 3.78
C LYS A 215 -4.12 -7.05 3.64
N ALA A 216 -4.76 -7.84 2.78
CA ALA A 216 -4.37 -9.23 2.54
C ALA A 216 -2.97 -9.25 1.93
N ARG A 217 -2.01 -9.86 2.66
CA ARG A 217 -0.62 -10.03 2.23
C ARG A 217 -0.41 -11.46 1.75
N PRO A 218 -0.03 -11.69 0.47
CA PRO A 218 0.08 -13.04 -0.07
C PRO A 218 1.25 -13.87 0.49
N TYR A 219 2.26 -13.22 1.07
CA TYR A 219 3.59 -13.83 1.24
C TYR A 219 3.88 -14.40 2.64
N PHE A 220 2.94 -14.38 3.59
CA PHE A 220 3.21 -14.81 4.97
C PHE A 220 3.59 -16.29 5.12
N LEU A 221 3.04 -17.17 4.30
CA LEU A 221 3.23 -18.62 4.50
C LEU A 221 4.66 -19.10 4.23
N GLY A 222 5.42 -18.40 3.40
CA GLY A 222 6.83 -18.73 3.14
C GLY A 222 7.80 -18.18 4.18
N HIS A 223 7.45 -17.07 4.84
CA HIS A 223 8.36 -16.33 5.72
C HIS A 223 8.54 -17.00 7.09
N GLU A 224 7.57 -17.81 7.51
CA GLU A 224 7.57 -18.49 8.81
C GLU A 224 7.92 -19.98 8.71
N ARG A 225 8.50 -20.42 7.57
CA ARG A 225 9.12 -21.74 7.51
C ARG A 225 10.35 -21.77 8.42
N GLU A 226 10.59 -22.90 9.07
CA GLU A 226 11.68 -23.07 10.04
C GLU A 226 13.06 -22.70 9.47
N ASP A 227 13.36 -23.11 8.24
CA ASP A 227 14.61 -22.78 7.55
C ASP A 227 14.77 -21.27 7.32
N VAL A 228 13.69 -20.59 6.93
CA VAL A 228 13.68 -19.13 6.69
C VAL A 228 13.82 -18.37 8.00
N VAL A 229 13.15 -18.83 9.07
CA VAL A 229 13.24 -18.25 10.41
C VAL A 229 14.67 -18.37 10.92
N GLN A 230 15.29 -19.55 10.81
CA GLN A 230 16.66 -19.79 11.22
C GLN A 230 17.65 -18.90 10.46
N HIS A 231 17.51 -18.79 9.13
CA HIS A 231 18.35 -17.90 8.32
C HIS A 231 18.18 -16.43 8.72
N ARG A 232 16.93 -15.99 8.98
CA ARG A 232 16.62 -14.63 9.46
C ARG A 232 17.29 -14.36 10.82
N GLU A 233 17.29 -15.32 11.73
CA GLU A 233 17.96 -15.19 13.03
C GLU A 233 19.47 -15.04 12.89
N GLN A 234 20.11 -15.85 12.03
CA GLN A 234 21.54 -15.73 11.72
C GLN A 234 21.87 -14.36 11.12
N PHE A 235 21.06 -13.91 10.16
CA PHE A 235 21.21 -12.61 9.53
C PHE A 235 21.10 -11.45 10.54
N VAL A 236 20.08 -11.46 11.40
CA VAL A 236 19.93 -10.43 12.44
C VAL A 236 21.08 -10.48 13.44
N THR A 237 21.53 -11.68 13.83
CA THR A 237 22.65 -11.87 14.75
C THR A 237 23.92 -11.21 14.21
N TYR A 238 24.23 -11.41 12.92
CA TYR A 238 25.37 -10.77 12.27
C TYR A 238 25.35 -9.24 12.43
N PHE A 239 24.22 -8.57 12.14
CA PHE A 239 24.13 -7.12 12.27
C PHE A 239 24.19 -6.64 13.73
N MET A 240 23.62 -7.40 14.66
CA MET A 240 23.65 -7.07 16.08
C MET A 240 25.06 -7.17 16.67
N GLU A 241 25.83 -8.19 16.27
CA GLU A 241 27.23 -8.39 16.68
C GLU A 241 28.17 -7.32 16.09
N HIS A 242 27.87 -6.84 14.87
CA HIS A 242 28.69 -5.85 14.16
C HIS A 242 28.14 -4.42 14.24
N LYS A 243 27.12 -4.16 15.08
CA LYS A 243 26.43 -2.86 15.15
C LYS A 243 27.37 -1.67 15.40
N ASP A 244 28.45 -1.89 16.14
CA ASP A 244 29.43 -0.87 16.52
C ASP A 244 30.32 -0.43 15.33
N HIS A 245 30.25 -1.15 14.21
CA HIS A 245 30.94 -0.86 12.95
C HIS A 245 30.06 -0.11 11.94
N PHE A 246 28.73 -0.13 12.08
CA PHE A 246 27.82 0.52 11.15
C PHE A 246 27.41 1.93 11.60
N TYR A 247 27.08 2.77 10.63
CA TYR A 247 26.36 4.02 10.89
C TYR A 247 24.91 3.71 11.27
N THR A 248 24.41 4.37 12.30
CA THR A 248 23.02 4.24 12.74
C THR A 248 22.36 5.61 12.91
N ILE A 249 21.06 5.63 13.16
CA ILE A 249 20.29 6.86 13.34
C ILE A 249 19.63 6.80 14.72
N THR A 250 19.70 7.88 15.48
CA THR A 250 19.00 7.97 16.77
C THR A 250 17.49 7.95 16.59
N GLU A 251 16.78 7.27 17.49
CA GLU A 251 15.33 7.37 17.58
C GLU A 251 14.90 8.75 18.12
N GLY A 252 13.75 9.25 17.66
CA GLY A 252 13.15 10.51 18.11
C GLY A 252 12.65 11.42 16.99
N GLU A 253 12.04 12.55 17.36
CA GLU A 253 11.47 13.51 16.39
C GLU A 253 12.51 14.18 15.48
N GLN A 254 13.78 14.22 15.94
CA GLN A 254 14.91 14.74 15.16
C GLN A 254 16.01 13.68 15.07
N PRO A 255 15.88 12.71 14.16
CA PRO A 255 16.88 11.66 13.97
C PRO A 255 18.24 12.26 13.60
N LYS A 256 19.31 11.76 14.24
CA LYS A 256 20.70 12.17 13.98
C LYS A 256 21.55 10.95 13.69
N TRP A 257 22.52 11.11 12.79
CA TRP A 257 23.52 10.07 12.52
C TRP A 257 24.40 9.82 13.74
N VAL A 258 24.58 8.55 14.05
CA VAL A 258 25.52 8.03 15.04
C VAL A 258 26.64 7.35 14.27
N LYS A 259 27.87 7.80 14.52
CA LYS A 259 29.06 7.22 13.90
C LYS A 259 29.46 5.92 14.61
N PRO A 260 30.00 4.95 13.86
CA PRO A 260 30.51 3.73 14.47
C PRO A 260 31.65 4.02 15.44
N THR A 261 31.74 3.19 16.48
CA THR A 261 32.84 3.23 17.47
C THR A 261 34.00 2.31 17.07
N GLY A 262 33.74 1.31 16.23
CA GLY A 262 34.73 0.40 15.66
C GLY A 262 35.29 0.89 14.31
N HIS A 263 35.97 -0.01 13.59
CA HIS A 263 36.36 0.24 12.20
C HIS A 263 35.10 0.42 11.33
N PRO A 264 34.94 1.54 10.62
CA PRO A 264 33.66 1.87 10.02
C PRO A 264 33.36 1.02 8.77
N ILE A 265 32.14 0.50 8.70
CA ILE A 265 31.59 -0.23 7.56
C ILE A 265 30.44 0.57 6.97
N VAL A 266 30.48 0.79 5.66
CA VAL A 266 29.35 1.35 4.90
C VAL A 266 28.44 0.21 4.46
N LEU A 267 27.20 0.23 4.95
CA LEU A 267 26.15 -0.68 4.47
C LEU A 267 25.50 -0.10 3.21
N LEU A 268 25.55 -0.87 2.13
CA LEU A 268 24.97 -0.57 0.83
C LEU A 268 23.78 -1.51 0.62
N CYS A 269 22.56 -0.99 0.64
CA CYS A 269 21.36 -1.79 0.38
C CYS A 269 20.92 -1.60 -1.06
N HIS A 270 20.73 -2.69 -1.79
CA HIS A 270 20.34 -2.70 -3.19
C HIS A 270 18.98 -3.39 -3.35
N ASP A 271 18.14 -2.84 -4.21
CA ASP A 271 16.82 -3.38 -4.54
C ASP A 271 16.35 -2.83 -5.90
N GLU A 272 15.49 -3.58 -6.59
CA GLU A 272 14.80 -3.14 -7.80
C GLU A 272 13.30 -2.92 -7.58
N SER A 273 12.82 -1.77 -8.01
CA SER A 273 11.42 -1.39 -7.92
C SER A 273 10.79 -1.22 -9.31
N THR A 274 9.58 -1.74 -9.47
CA THR A 274 8.78 -1.53 -10.68
C THR A 274 7.67 -0.52 -10.41
N TYR A 275 7.75 0.64 -11.06
CA TYR A 275 6.72 1.67 -11.00
C TYR A 275 5.79 1.53 -12.20
N LYS A 276 4.48 1.49 -11.97
CA LYS A 276 3.48 1.38 -13.04
C LYS A 276 2.65 2.65 -13.15
N SER A 277 2.36 3.07 -14.38
CA SER A 277 1.35 4.10 -14.61
C SER A 277 -0.05 3.56 -14.35
N GLY A 278 -0.95 4.42 -13.88
CA GLY A 278 -2.34 4.04 -13.60
C GLY A 278 -2.47 3.05 -12.45
N GLU A 279 -1.61 3.14 -11.42
CA GLU A 279 -1.87 2.46 -10.16
C GLU A 279 -3.27 2.84 -9.65
N ILE A 280 -4.07 1.80 -9.45
CA ILE A 280 -5.45 1.92 -9.01
C ILE A 280 -5.42 2.39 -7.55
N SER A 281 -6.36 3.26 -7.17
CA SER A 281 -6.58 3.68 -5.78
C SER A 281 -6.43 2.49 -4.83
N ALA A 282 -5.63 2.67 -3.77
CA ALA A 282 -5.43 1.65 -2.74
C ALA A 282 -6.77 1.23 -2.10
N LYS A 283 -7.73 2.16 -2.03
CA LYS A 283 -9.09 1.95 -1.52
C LYS A 283 -10.06 1.55 -2.62
N ARG A 284 -10.90 0.55 -2.32
CA ARG A 284 -11.96 0.05 -3.20
C ARG A 284 -13.09 -0.56 -2.39
N TRP A 285 -14.22 -0.82 -3.04
CA TRP A 285 -15.33 -1.57 -2.46
C TRP A 285 -14.99 -3.05 -2.37
N ILE A 286 -15.06 -3.61 -1.17
CA ILE A 286 -14.77 -5.02 -0.86
C ILE A 286 -15.98 -5.61 -0.12
N VAL A 287 -16.34 -6.86 -0.42
CA VAL A 287 -17.41 -7.60 0.24
C VAL A 287 -16.78 -8.63 1.16
N GLU A 288 -17.09 -8.53 2.45
CA GLU A 288 -16.56 -9.41 3.51
C GLU A 288 -15.01 -9.44 3.54
N ASP A 289 -14.39 -10.24 4.41
CA ASP A 289 -12.92 -10.36 4.46
C ASP A 289 -12.34 -11.12 3.24
N ASN A 290 -13.14 -11.33 2.20
CA ASN A 290 -12.81 -12.02 0.96
C ASN A 290 -12.26 -11.05 -0.10
N ALA A 291 -11.23 -10.29 0.24
CA ALA A 291 -10.53 -9.46 -0.73
C ALA A 291 -9.66 -10.34 -1.66
N PRO A 292 -9.93 -10.42 -2.97
CA PRO A 292 -9.11 -11.22 -3.87
C PRO A 292 -7.69 -10.64 -3.98
N PHE A 293 -6.71 -11.49 -4.32
CA PHE A 293 -5.40 -11.00 -4.74
C PHE A 293 -5.52 -10.31 -6.09
N TYR A 294 -5.17 -9.03 -6.12
CA TYR A 294 -5.37 -8.19 -7.29
C TYR A 294 -4.20 -8.27 -8.25
N ASN A 295 -4.50 -8.10 -9.53
CA ASN A 295 -3.46 -8.01 -10.54
C ASN A 295 -2.71 -6.68 -10.37
N LYS A 296 -1.38 -6.72 -10.49
CA LYS A 296 -0.59 -5.49 -10.66
C LYS A 296 -1.14 -4.75 -11.89
N GLY A 297 -1.35 -3.43 -11.79
CA GLY A 297 -2.03 -2.62 -12.82
C GLY A 297 -1.54 -2.86 -14.26
N ARG A 298 -2.42 -2.58 -15.25
CA ARG A 298 -2.18 -2.79 -16.68
C ARG A 298 -1.40 -1.66 -17.38
N GLY A 299 -1.04 -0.59 -16.66
CA GLY A 299 -0.31 0.52 -17.26
C GLY A 299 1.14 0.19 -17.59
N ARG A 300 1.79 1.12 -18.29
CA ARG A 300 3.21 1.02 -18.65
C ARG A 300 4.05 1.01 -17.38
N SER A 301 5.07 0.16 -17.34
CA SER A 301 6.01 0.08 -16.23
C SER A 301 7.36 0.68 -16.57
N ILE A 302 8.04 1.23 -15.57
CA ILE A 302 9.48 1.47 -15.54
C ILE A 302 10.05 0.66 -14.38
N MET A 303 11.18 0.00 -14.63
CA MET A 303 11.94 -0.67 -13.58
C MET A 303 13.15 0.20 -13.24
N ALA A 304 13.33 0.48 -11.96
CA ALA A 304 14.46 1.21 -11.43
C ALA A 304 15.22 0.33 -10.45
N SER A 305 16.53 0.50 -10.39
CA SER A 305 17.44 -0.23 -9.52
C SER A 305 18.37 0.78 -8.83
N GLU A 306 18.50 0.67 -7.52
CA GLU A 306 19.04 1.74 -6.69
C GLU A 306 19.92 1.22 -5.55
N PHE A 307 20.90 2.03 -5.11
CA PHE A 307 21.73 1.72 -3.95
C PHE A 307 21.51 2.74 -2.84
N LEU A 308 20.85 2.30 -1.78
CA LEU A 308 20.75 3.04 -0.52
C LEU A 308 22.03 2.89 0.29
N VAL A 309 22.45 3.97 0.94
CA VAL A 309 23.67 3.99 1.73
C VAL A 309 23.37 4.41 3.17
N MET A 310 23.82 3.61 4.12
CA MET A 310 23.81 3.99 5.54
C MET A 310 25.07 4.81 5.86
N HIS A 311 25.03 6.11 5.54
CA HIS A 311 26.13 7.04 5.81
C HIS A 311 25.62 8.49 5.94
N ASP A 312 26.33 9.32 6.71
CA ASP A 312 25.96 10.73 6.98
C ASP A 312 26.06 11.66 5.74
N SER A 313 26.60 11.15 4.62
CA SER A 313 26.72 11.88 3.36
C SER A 313 25.45 11.89 2.51
N GLY A 314 24.48 11.02 2.81
CA GLY A 314 23.22 10.96 2.09
C GLY A 314 22.67 9.54 1.96
N PRO A 315 21.35 9.40 1.72
CA PRO A 315 20.69 8.11 1.66
C PRO A 315 20.94 7.34 0.37
N PHE A 316 21.45 7.99 -0.69
CA PHE A 316 21.75 7.38 -1.99
C PHE A 316 23.23 7.50 -2.31
N PHE A 317 23.77 6.51 -3.00
CA PHE A 317 25.13 6.58 -3.49
C PHE A 317 25.23 7.60 -4.63
N SER A 318 26.17 8.53 -4.55
CA SER A 318 26.54 9.41 -5.66
C SER A 318 27.93 9.98 -5.45
N LEU A 319 28.61 10.32 -6.52
CA LEU A 319 29.85 11.11 -6.49
C LEU A 319 29.53 12.59 -6.68
N ASN A 320 30.35 13.48 -6.14
CA ASN A 320 30.31 14.89 -6.55
C ASN A 320 31.03 15.11 -7.89
N ASP A 321 30.87 16.28 -8.51
CA ASP A 321 31.47 16.62 -9.81
C ASP A 321 32.98 16.34 -9.90
N LYS A 322 33.74 16.63 -8.82
CA LYS A 322 35.20 16.44 -8.81
C LYS A 322 35.57 14.96 -8.72
N GLU A 323 34.84 14.20 -7.89
CA GLU A 323 35.00 12.76 -7.76
C GLU A 323 34.63 12.06 -9.07
N PHE A 324 33.48 12.41 -9.67
CA PHE A 324 33.02 11.81 -10.92
C PHE A 324 33.95 12.15 -12.08
N LYS A 325 34.46 13.38 -12.19
CA LYS A 325 35.45 13.73 -13.22
C LYS A 325 36.71 12.86 -13.13
N ARG A 326 37.16 12.51 -11.92
CA ARG A 326 38.29 11.58 -11.74
C ARG A 326 37.90 10.16 -12.13
N ALA A 327 36.69 9.73 -11.79
CA ALA A 327 36.15 8.44 -12.18
C ALA A 327 36.08 8.29 -13.70
N SER A 328 35.44 9.22 -14.41
CA SER A 328 35.32 9.22 -15.86
C SER A 328 36.67 9.29 -16.58
N ASN A 329 37.68 9.95 -16.00
CA ASN A 329 39.03 9.96 -16.56
C ASN A 329 39.72 8.58 -16.47
N LYS A 330 39.45 7.80 -15.40
CA LYS A 330 40.03 6.46 -15.20
C LYS A 330 39.22 5.39 -15.92
N TYR A 331 37.91 5.54 -15.94
CA TYR A 331 36.94 4.62 -16.53
C TYR A 331 36.09 5.38 -17.56
N PRO A 332 36.59 5.57 -18.79
CA PRO A 332 35.88 6.30 -19.84
C PRO A 332 34.52 5.70 -20.18
N ASP A 333 34.38 4.38 -20.03
CA ASP A 333 33.15 3.63 -20.31
C ASP A 333 32.00 3.96 -19.35
N LEU A 334 32.25 4.68 -18.25
CA LEU A 334 31.18 5.21 -17.38
C LEU A 334 30.22 6.14 -18.12
N ASN A 335 30.62 6.67 -19.28
CA ASN A 335 29.82 7.55 -20.12
C ASN A 335 29.22 6.86 -21.36
N ASN A 336 29.45 5.55 -21.53
CA ASN A 336 28.88 4.82 -22.67
C ASN A 336 27.44 4.43 -22.37
N ASP A 337 26.56 4.68 -23.34
CA ASP A 337 25.18 4.23 -23.29
C ASP A 337 25.14 2.70 -23.45
N SER A 338 24.48 2.04 -22.50
CA SER A 338 24.13 0.61 -22.57
C SER A 338 22.60 0.48 -22.66
N ASN A 339 22.09 -0.75 -22.65
CA ASN A 339 20.64 -0.98 -22.52
C ASN A 339 20.07 -0.48 -21.17
N ILE A 340 20.96 -0.15 -20.23
CA ILE A 340 20.69 0.45 -18.93
C ILE A 340 20.93 1.96 -19.02
N THR A 341 19.95 2.74 -18.56
CA THR A 341 20.09 4.19 -18.41
C THR A 341 20.52 4.50 -16.98
N TYR A 342 21.79 4.85 -16.81
CA TYR A 342 22.32 5.28 -15.51
C TYR A 342 22.02 6.75 -15.24
N GLU A 343 21.69 7.07 -13.99
CA GLU A 343 21.71 8.45 -13.54
C GLU A 343 23.17 8.97 -13.43
N THR A 344 23.33 10.27 -13.65
CA THR A 344 24.66 10.90 -13.69
C THR A 344 25.30 10.81 -12.31
N GLN A 345 26.60 10.46 -12.26
CA GLN A 345 27.40 10.39 -11.02
C GLN A 345 27.03 9.28 -10.04
N THR A 346 26.17 8.33 -10.43
CA THR A 346 25.74 7.20 -9.59
C THR A 346 25.74 5.89 -10.38
N ALA A 347 25.49 4.78 -9.67
CA ALA A 347 25.16 3.47 -10.21
C ALA A 347 23.64 3.19 -10.24
N SER A 348 22.81 4.17 -9.85
CA SER A 348 21.35 4.14 -10.00
C SER A 348 20.98 3.97 -11.48
N ALA A 349 20.06 3.06 -11.75
CA ALA A 349 19.78 2.60 -13.11
C ALA A 349 18.28 2.49 -13.36
N THR A 350 17.87 2.79 -14.59
CA THR A 350 16.51 2.51 -15.08
C THR A 350 16.56 1.76 -16.40
N MET A 351 15.57 0.89 -16.61
CA MET A 351 15.38 0.21 -17.89
C MET A 351 14.52 1.06 -18.83
N ASN A 352 14.90 1.10 -20.12
CA ASN A 352 14.21 1.89 -21.14
C ASN A 352 12.71 1.56 -21.24
N ILE A 353 11.88 2.61 -21.31
CA ILE A 353 10.42 2.52 -21.37
C ILE A 353 9.98 1.97 -22.75
N GLY A 354 9.11 0.95 -22.73
CA GLY A 354 8.43 0.45 -23.94
C GLY A 354 8.92 -0.89 -24.48
N GLY A 355 9.88 -1.54 -23.82
CA GLY A 355 10.28 -2.93 -24.07
C GLY A 355 9.94 -3.88 -22.91
N ASN A 356 10.11 -5.19 -23.10
CA ASN A 356 10.11 -6.20 -22.02
C ASN A 356 11.45 -6.18 -21.28
N ASN A 357 11.83 -5.02 -20.78
CA ASN A 357 13.15 -4.77 -20.23
C ASN A 357 13.10 -4.92 -18.71
N TYR A 358 13.61 -6.05 -18.21
CA TYR A 358 13.85 -6.31 -16.78
C TYR A 358 15.35 -6.29 -16.53
N PHE A 359 15.75 -6.08 -15.27
CA PHE A 359 17.11 -6.40 -14.87
C PHE A 359 17.29 -7.92 -14.90
N ASP A 360 18.35 -8.35 -15.58
CA ASP A 360 18.85 -9.71 -15.70
C ASP A 360 20.26 -9.81 -15.08
N ASN A 361 20.85 -11.00 -15.11
CA ASN A 361 22.16 -11.23 -14.49
C ASN A 361 23.24 -10.29 -15.06
N GLU A 362 23.26 -10.09 -16.37
CA GLU A 362 24.28 -9.27 -17.05
C GLU A 362 24.12 -7.79 -16.67
N THR A 363 22.89 -7.29 -16.66
CA THR A 363 22.61 -5.89 -16.32
C THR A 363 22.86 -5.59 -14.85
N ILE A 364 22.54 -6.51 -13.93
CA ILE A 364 22.89 -6.41 -12.51
C ILE A 364 24.41 -6.46 -12.32
N LEU A 365 25.12 -7.36 -12.98
CA LEU A 365 26.58 -7.43 -12.89
C LEU A 365 27.22 -6.11 -13.33
N LYS A 366 26.83 -5.59 -14.50
CA LYS A 366 27.31 -4.28 -15.01
C LYS A 366 27.02 -3.14 -14.04
N GLN A 367 25.87 -3.17 -13.37
CA GLN A 367 25.50 -2.17 -12.39
C GLN A 367 26.41 -2.23 -11.15
N PHE A 368 26.69 -3.43 -10.62
CA PHE A 368 27.61 -3.61 -9.49
C PHE A 368 29.06 -3.27 -9.86
N GLU A 369 29.51 -3.63 -11.07
CA GLU A 369 30.82 -3.23 -11.58
C GLU A 369 30.96 -1.70 -11.60
N ARG A 370 29.94 -1.00 -12.11
CA ARG A 370 29.88 0.46 -12.09
C ARG A 370 29.93 0.99 -10.66
N LEU A 371 29.16 0.43 -9.73
CA LEU A 371 29.20 0.83 -8.32
C LEU A 371 30.62 0.71 -7.75
N PHE A 372 31.28 -0.44 -7.92
CA PHE A 372 32.62 -0.66 -7.38
C PHE A 372 33.67 0.27 -8.01
N GLN A 373 33.55 0.57 -9.31
CA GLN A 373 34.39 1.57 -9.97
C GLN A 373 34.22 2.97 -9.37
N LEU A 374 32.98 3.35 -9.03
CA LEU A 374 32.66 4.66 -8.46
C LEU A 374 33.04 4.76 -6.97
N LEU A 375 32.83 3.70 -6.18
CA LEU A 375 33.14 3.67 -4.73
C LEU A 375 34.60 4.05 -4.45
N TYR A 376 35.53 3.62 -5.32
CA TYR A 376 36.95 3.98 -5.24
C TYR A 376 37.21 5.50 -5.16
N PHE A 377 36.31 6.33 -5.69
CA PHE A 377 36.48 7.78 -5.74
C PHE A 377 35.71 8.55 -4.67
N LYS A 378 34.83 7.89 -3.90
CA LYS A 378 34.04 8.55 -2.87
C LYS A 378 34.92 8.87 -1.67
N VAL A 379 35.31 10.13 -1.52
CA VAL A 379 36.26 10.56 -0.47
C VAL A 379 35.71 10.30 0.93
N ALA A 380 34.40 10.44 1.10
CA ALA A 380 33.73 10.20 2.38
C ALA A 380 33.90 8.75 2.87
N TYR A 381 34.07 7.78 1.96
CA TYR A 381 34.16 6.36 2.29
C TYR A 381 35.60 5.87 2.30
N LYS A 382 36.56 6.79 2.29
CA LYS A 382 37.97 6.42 2.42
C LYS A 382 38.18 5.71 3.76
N ASP A 383 38.97 4.63 3.74
CA ASP A 383 39.31 3.84 4.93
C ASP A 383 38.09 3.17 5.60
N HIS A 384 37.02 2.90 4.82
CA HIS A 384 35.87 2.10 5.23
C HIS A 384 35.90 0.73 4.54
N ASP A 385 35.36 -0.26 5.23
CA ASP A 385 34.93 -1.52 4.64
C ASP A 385 33.50 -1.38 4.10
N PHE A 386 33.07 -2.32 3.25
CA PHE A 386 31.74 -2.31 2.62
C PHE A 386 31.01 -3.63 2.84
N VAL A 387 29.72 -3.54 3.14
CA VAL A 387 28.80 -4.68 3.12
C VAL A 387 27.68 -4.33 2.16
N CYS A 388 27.48 -5.18 1.15
CA CYS A 388 26.36 -5.08 0.23
C CYS A 388 25.23 -5.99 0.71
N LEU A 389 24.06 -5.42 0.93
CA LEU A 389 22.83 -6.13 1.25
C LEU A 389 21.94 -6.16 0.01
N VAL A 390 21.65 -7.37 -0.47
CA VAL A 390 20.78 -7.66 -1.61
C VAL A 390 19.70 -8.65 -1.17
N ASP A 391 18.64 -8.78 -1.96
CA ASP A 391 17.70 -9.88 -1.79
C ASP A 391 18.26 -11.20 -2.36
N ASN A 392 17.52 -12.29 -2.19
CA ASN A 392 17.90 -13.61 -2.69
C ASN A 392 17.35 -13.88 -4.10
N ALA A 393 17.17 -12.84 -4.93
CA ALA A 393 16.80 -13.04 -6.32
C ALA A 393 17.87 -13.85 -7.06
N ARG A 394 17.43 -14.67 -8.03
CA ARG A 394 18.35 -15.49 -8.84
C ARG A 394 19.41 -14.65 -9.55
N THR A 395 19.09 -13.40 -9.86
CA THR A 395 19.99 -12.41 -10.48
C THR A 395 21.16 -12.03 -9.58
N HIS A 396 21.02 -12.07 -8.25
CA HIS A 396 22.10 -11.79 -7.30
C HIS A 396 22.94 -13.02 -6.97
N THR A 397 22.38 -14.22 -7.11
CA THR A 397 23.06 -15.48 -6.78
C THR A 397 23.58 -16.23 -8.00
N ALA A 398 23.38 -15.69 -9.20
CA ALA A 398 23.86 -16.30 -10.44
C ALA A 398 25.38 -16.33 -10.42
N ALA A 399 25.94 -17.52 -10.18
CA ALA A 399 27.37 -17.75 -10.26
C ALA A 399 27.71 -18.24 -11.67
N GLU A 400 28.30 -17.37 -12.47
CA GLU A 400 29.11 -17.78 -13.61
C GLU A 400 30.54 -17.90 -13.12
N TYR A 401 31.02 -19.13 -13.02
CA TYR A 401 32.44 -19.40 -12.81
C TYR A 401 33.10 -19.51 -14.18
N SER A 402 34.40 -19.26 -14.28
CA SER A 402 35.20 -19.59 -15.47
C SER A 402 36.11 -20.77 -15.15
N VAL A 403 36.45 -21.58 -16.16
CA VAL A 403 37.61 -22.51 -16.08
C VAL A 403 38.87 -21.77 -15.61
N ASN A 404 38.95 -20.46 -15.86
CA ASN A 404 40.06 -19.64 -15.44
C ASN A 404 40.21 -19.46 -13.93
N ASP A 405 39.13 -19.63 -13.17
CA ASP A 405 39.08 -19.41 -11.72
C ASP A 405 39.56 -20.62 -10.91
N PHE A 406 39.67 -21.79 -11.55
CA PHE A 406 40.16 -23.01 -10.91
C PHE A 406 41.68 -23.04 -10.89
N ALA A 407 42.23 -23.50 -9.75
CA ALA A 407 43.62 -23.85 -9.63
C ALA A 407 43.92 -25.18 -10.35
N MET A 408 45.18 -25.34 -10.77
CA MET A 408 45.64 -26.55 -11.45
C MET A 408 45.60 -27.80 -10.56
N LYS A 409 46.04 -27.65 -9.32
CA LYS A 409 46.30 -28.74 -8.37
C LYS A 409 45.24 -28.78 -7.26
N PRO A 410 45.05 -29.94 -6.62
CA PRO A 410 44.25 -30.05 -5.41
C PRO A 410 44.68 -29.06 -4.31
N GLY A 411 43.75 -28.68 -3.44
CA GLY A 411 43.93 -27.71 -2.36
C GLY A 411 44.04 -26.25 -2.81
N GLY A 412 43.93 -25.99 -4.12
CA GLY A 412 43.93 -24.63 -4.68
C GLY A 412 42.53 -24.03 -4.83
N ARG A 413 42.48 -22.77 -5.28
CA ARG A 413 41.23 -22.02 -5.50
C ARG A 413 40.24 -22.82 -6.36
N CYS A 414 39.00 -22.93 -5.89
CA CYS A 414 37.87 -23.49 -6.62
C CYS A 414 36.65 -22.57 -6.40
N PRO A 415 35.97 -22.12 -7.46
CA PRO A 415 34.89 -21.14 -7.36
C PRO A 415 33.52 -21.76 -6.98
N VAL A 416 33.36 -23.08 -7.06
CA VAL A 416 32.08 -23.76 -6.86
C VAL A 416 32.23 -25.09 -6.14
N ASP A 417 31.17 -25.50 -5.45
CA ASP A 417 31.15 -26.77 -4.72
C ASP A 417 30.89 -27.97 -5.63
N ALA A 418 30.08 -27.79 -6.67
CA ALA A 418 29.79 -28.82 -7.66
C ALA A 418 29.51 -28.21 -9.04
N ILE A 419 29.74 -29.02 -10.09
CA ILE A 419 29.45 -28.68 -11.49
C ILE A 419 28.34 -29.60 -11.99
N GLU A 420 27.23 -29.02 -12.41
CA GLU A 420 26.12 -29.74 -13.04
C GLU A 420 26.16 -29.57 -14.56
N TYR A 421 26.05 -30.66 -15.31
CA TYR A 421 25.97 -30.63 -16.76
C TYR A 421 25.10 -31.75 -17.30
N VAL A 422 24.80 -31.69 -18.60
CA VAL A 422 24.08 -32.75 -19.31
C VAL A 422 25.10 -33.50 -20.17
N ASP A 423 25.18 -34.82 -19.98
CA ASP A 423 26.10 -35.66 -20.74
C ASP A 423 25.57 -36.00 -22.15
N ASP A 424 26.37 -36.73 -22.93
CA ASP A 424 26.02 -37.14 -24.31
C ASP A 424 24.78 -38.05 -24.38
N GLN A 425 24.30 -38.57 -23.24
CA GLN A 425 23.10 -39.40 -23.13
C GLN A 425 21.88 -38.59 -22.68
N ASN A 426 22.02 -37.26 -22.61
CA ASN A 426 21.00 -36.32 -22.16
C ASN A 426 20.59 -36.56 -20.70
N VAL A 427 21.51 -37.06 -19.86
CA VAL A 427 21.34 -37.27 -18.43
C VAL A 427 22.02 -36.14 -17.67
N LYS A 428 21.35 -35.62 -16.63
CA LYS A 428 21.93 -34.63 -15.73
C LYS A 428 22.96 -35.30 -14.83
N VAL A 429 24.20 -34.85 -14.91
CA VAL A 429 25.35 -35.34 -14.13
C VAL A 429 25.85 -34.20 -13.24
N THR A 430 26.25 -34.53 -12.02
CA THR A 430 26.83 -33.60 -11.04
C THR A 430 28.21 -34.10 -10.64
N ILE A 431 29.21 -33.22 -10.66
CA ILE A 431 30.59 -33.50 -10.24
C ILE A 431 30.92 -32.61 -9.04
N GLU A 432 31.17 -33.24 -7.90
CA GLU A 432 31.66 -32.55 -6.71
C GLU A 432 33.08 -32.01 -6.96
N CYS A 433 33.31 -30.74 -6.63
CA CYS A 433 34.61 -30.07 -6.79
C CYS A 433 35.52 -30.22 -5.56
N TYR A 434 35.01 -30.76 -4.46
CA TYR A 434 35.74 -31.08 -3.25
C TYR A 434 35.71 -32.59 -3.01
N ASP A 435 36.75 -33.13 -2.39
CA ASP A 435 36.75 -34.51 -1.92
C ASP A 435 36.14 -34.66 -0.52
N ASP A 436 36.04 -35.90 -0.03
CA ASP A 436 35.43 -36.24 1.26
C ASP A 436 36.13 -35.58 2.45
N ASP A 437 37.39 -35.17 2.29
CA ASP A 437 38.19 -34.46 3.29
C ASP A 437 37.98 -32.92 3.22
N GLY A 438 37.19 -32.44 2.27
CA GLY A 438 36.91 -31.02 2.05
C GLY A 438 38.03 -30.28 1.32
N GLU A 439 38.99 -30.99 0.71
CA GLU A 439 40.00 -30.35 -0.14
C GLU A 439 39.49 -30.19 -1.57
N SER A 440 39.73 -29.01 -2.14
CA SER A 440 39.44 -28.73 -3.56
C SER A 440 40.18 -29.72 -4.44
N LYS A 441 39.50 -30.31 -5.42
CA LYS A 441 40.08 -31.27 -6.37
C LYS A 441 41.03 -30.60 -7.37
N GLY A 442 40.77 -29.33 -7.72
CA GLY A 442 41.48 -28.62 -8.79
C GLY A 442 41.27 -29.23 -10.18
N LEU A 443 41.77 -28.55 -11.23
CA LEU A 443 41.50 -28.94 -12.62
C LEU A 443 42.06 -30.32 -13.01
N LEU A 444 43.23 -30.72 -12.49
CA LEU A 444 43.82 -32.01 -12.85
C LEU A 444 42.94 -33.19 -12.42
N LYS A 445 42.51 -33.20 -11.15
CA LYS A 445 41.68 -34.29 -10.60
C LYS A 445 40.29 -34.28 -11.22
N LEU A 446 39.72 -33.10 -11.48
CA LEU A 446 38.45 -32.97 -12.22
C LEU A 446 38.56 -33.49 -13.66
N ALA A 447 39.65 -33.20 -14.36
CA ALA A 447 39.89 -33.70 -15.71
C ALA A 447 40.09 -35.22 -15.76
N GLU A 448 40.73 -35.80 -14.73
CA GLU A 448 40.83 -37.26 -14.57
C GLU A 448 39.46 -37.91 -14.32
N GLU A 449 38.62 -37.34 -13.45
CA GLU A 449 37.24 -37.83 -13.18
C GLU A 449 36.35 -37.73 -14.43
N LEU A 450 36.59 -36.72 -15.27
CA LEU A 450 35.95 -36.55 -16.58
C LEU A 450 36.51 -37.43 -17.69
N ASN A 451 37.51 -38.27 -17.39
CA ASN A 451 38.20 -39.12 -18.37
C ASN A 451 38.80 -38.33 -19.55
N LEU A 452 39.26 -37.09 -19.31
CA LEU A 452 39.93 -36.28 -20.32
C LEU A 452 41.38 -36.75 -20.52
N HIS A 453 41.86 -36.71 -21.76
CA HIS A 453 43.24 -37.05 -22.06
C HIS A 453 44.17 -35.87 -21.73
N ILE A 454 44.95 -35.99 -20.66
CA ILE A 454 45.87 -34.95 -20.19
C ILE A 454 47.32 -35.31 -20.59
N PRO A 455 48.06 -34.45 -21.31
CA PRO A 455 49.47 -34.65 -21.60
C PRO A 455 50.34 -34.74 -20.33
N GLN A 456 51.37 -35.60 -20.34
CA GLN A 456 52.23 -35.88 -19.17
C GLN A 456 52.99 -34.65 -18.62
N ASN A 457 53.10 -33.57 -19.40
CA ASN A 457 53.70 -32.29 -19.02
C ASN A 457 52.76 -31.09 -19.30
N CYS A 458 51.45 -31.31 -19.16
CA CYS A 458 50.43 -30.30 -19.45
C CYS A 458 50.63 -29.06 -18.57
N LYS A 459 50.65 -27.87 -19.20
CA LYS A 459 50.70 -26.59 -18.49
C LYS A 459 49.28 -26.13 -18.14
N LEU A 460 49.13 -25.25 -17.16
CA LEU A 460 47.81 -24.74 -16.74
C LEU A 460 46.97 -24.17 -17.89
N LEU A 461 47.56 -23.39 -18.80
CA LEU A 461 46.84 -22.86 -19.97
C LEU A 461 46.30 -23.97 -20.88
N GLU A 462 47.14 -24.97 -21.18
CA GLU A 462 46.77 -26.12 -22.02
C GLU A 462 45.70 -26.98 -21.33
N LEU A 463 45.80 -27.16 -20.01
CA LEU A 463 44.78 -27.88 -19.23
C LEU A 463 43.44 -27.14 -19.27
N LYS A 464 43.47 -25.81 -19.14
CA LYS A 464 42.26 -24.98 -19.22
C LYS A 464 41.59 -25.11 -20.59
N GLU A 465 42.36 -25.07 -21.69
CA GLU A 465 41.85 -25.27 -23.05
C GLU A 465 41.22 -26.66 -23.23
N ILE A 466 41.86 -27.72 -22.74
CA ILE A 466 41.32 -29.09 -22.82
C ILE A 466 40.02 -29.20 -22.03
N VAL A 467 40.00 -28.66 -20.82
CA VAL A 467 38.84 -28.77 -19.91
C VAL A 467 37.67 -27.92 -20.41
N SER A 468 37.92 -26.72 -20.97
CA SER A 468 36.87 -25.84 -21.49
C SER A 468 36.06 -26.43 -22.64
N GLU A 469 36.60 -27.42 -23.36
CA GLU A 469 35.88 -28.10 -24.45
C GLU A 469 34.83 -29.12 -23.95
N HIS A 470 34.94 -29.54 -22.69
CA HIS A 470 34.04 -30.52 -22.10
C HIS A 470 32.69 -29.89 -21.73
N ALA A 471 31.59 -30.65 -21.86
CA ALA A 471 30.23 -30.17 -21.57
C ALA A 471 30.07 -29.58 -20.14
N ALA A 472 30.79 -30.15 -19.17
CA ALA A 472 30.87 -29.66 -17.80
C ALA A 472 31.38 -28.20 -17.68
N PHE A 473 32.17 -27.74 -18.65
CA PHE A 473 32.79 -26.43 -18.66
C PHE A 473 32.44 -25.60 -19.91
N LYS A 474 31.56 -26.10 -20.78
CA LYS A 474 31.10 -25.37 -21.98
C LYS A 474 30.05 -24.30 -21.67
N ASN A 475 29.22 -24.51 -20.66
CA ASN A 475 28.25 -23.52 -20.18
C ASN A 475 28.87 -22.47 -19.23
N VAL A 476 30.20 -22.45 -19.14
CA VAL A 476 30.98 -21.75 -18.11
C VAL A 476 31.71 -20.52 -18.70
N SER A 477 31.44 -20.19 -19.96
CA SER A 477 31.60 -18.88 -20.58
C SER A 477 31.34 -19.03 -22.07
N GLU A 478 30.21 -18.52 -22.58
CA GLU A 478 30.28 -17.97 -23.93
C GLU A 478 31.23 -16.76 -23.84
N THR A 479 32.39 -16.88 -24.49
CA THR A 479 33.43 -15.85 -24.61
C THR A 479 32.93 -14.51 -25.10
#